data_AF-A0A7J2NEH2-F1
#
_entry.id   AF-A0A7J2NEH2-F1
#
_cell.length_a   1.000
_cell.length_b   1.000
_cell.length_c   1.000
_cell.angle_alpha   90.00
_cell.angle_beta   90.00
_cell.angle_gamma   90.00
#
_symmetry.space_group_name_H-M   'P 1'
#
loop_
_entity.id
_entity.type
_entity.pdbx_description
1 polymer ?
#
loop_
_entity_poly.entity_id
_entity_poly.type
_entity_poly.pdbx_seq_one_letter_code
_entity_poly.pdbx_strand_id
1 'polypeptide(L)'
;MSNPQLEDFIKKRLSEGANEQVIRKALGNKGWSPAEINEAMLRVKVPKRPNARKQSLNIKPKRKSCFLGKREILIAVIAVAALGIALVFFVFFSPEPEFSDAASEPPASPGQVRVDNTEEHEKPQELNTEEPTAEPKKITECRDSLACLAQQARECNSARAVFSGEAVFSGLQLTQKILYETREESEECLLYIELLDSSVELAHEYPEEDVSMLKEEAEELEQDIKEYRGMSLLCRISGKENDVSSMLEQIEGLWLRKEGYFFFLPEILEPESCEGDLFFYSY
;
A
#
# COMPACT_ATOMS: atom_id res chain seq x y z
N MET A 1 33.29 20.34 -25.21
CA MET A 1 32.08 21.00 -25.75
C MET A 1 30.94 19.99 -25.60
N SER A 2 29.86 20.30 -24.88
CA SER A 2 28.77 19.32 -24.72
C SER A 2 27.93 19.23 -25.98
N ASN A 3 27.50 18.01 -26.31
CA ASN A 3 26.59 17.77 -27.42
C ASN A 3 25.14 17.88 -26.94
N PRO A 4 24.36 18.89 -27.38
CA PRO A 4 22.99 19.09 -26.92
C PRO A 4 22.06 17.91 -27.28
N GLN A 5 22.33 17.18 -28.37
CA GLN A 5 21.53 16.02 -28.76
C GLN A 5 21.66 14.86 -27.78
N LEU A 6 22.83 14.71 -27.16
CA LEU A 6 23.09 13.70 -26.13
C LEU A 6 22.30 14.01 -24.86
N GLU A 7 22.33 15.28 -24.41
CA GLU A 7 21.59 15.74 -23.23
C GLU A 7 20.07 15.62 -23.42
N ASP A 8 19.53 15.98 -24.59
CA ASP A 8 18.10 15.87 -24.88
C ASP A 8 17.62 14.41 -24.93
N PHE A 9 18.45 13.50 -25.45
CA PHE A 9 18.14 12.07 -25.44
C PHE A 9 18.09 11.52 -24.01
N ILE A 10 19.05 11.91 -23.16
CA ILE A 10 19.09 11.51 -21.74
C ILE A 10 17.86 12.05 -21.02
N LYS A 11 17.54 13.34 -21.15
CA LYS A 11 16.36 13.96 -20.53
C LYS A 11 15.07 13.25 -20.93
N LYS A 12 14.90 12.97 -22.22
CA LYS A 12 13.72 12.27 -22.73
C LYS A 12 13.58 10.89 -22.11
N ARG A 13 14.65 10.09 -22.09
CA ARG A 13 14.62 8.73 -21.52
C ARG A 13 14.39 8.72 -20.01
N LEU A 14 14.98 9.66 -19.27
CA LEU A 14 14.72 9.84 -17.84
C LEU A 14 13.26 10.22 -17.59
N SER A 15 12.67 11.09 -18.42
CA SER A 15 11.24 11.44 -18.30
C SER A 15 10.29 10.29 -18.66
N GLU A 16 10.76 9.29 -19.41
CA GLU A 16 10.06 8.05 -19.71
C GLU A 16 10.24 6.98 -18.61
N GLY A 17 10.99 7.28 -17.54
CA GLY A 17 11.24 6.34 -16.44
C GLY A 17 12.34 5.30 -16.71
N ALA A 18 13.15 5.49 -17.76
CA ALA A 18 14.23 4.56 -18.06
C ALA A 18 15.37 4.66 -17.03
N ASN A 19 15.85 3.50 -16.55
CA ASN A 19 17.01 3.41 -15.66
C ASN A 19 18.29 3.93 -16.35
N GLU A 20 19.17 4.58 -15.60
CA GLU A 20 20.45 5.13 -16.07
C GLU A 20 21.32 4.11 -16.82
N GLN A 21 21.38 2.86 -16.36
CA GLN A 21 22.14 1.80 -17.02
C GLN A 21 21.61 1.48 -18.42
N VAL A 22 20.28 1.46 -18.59
CA VAL A 22 19.62 1.23 -19.89
C VAL A 22 19.96 2.38 -20.84
N ILE A 23 19.97 3.62 -20.34
CA ILE A 23 20.33 4.80 -21.14
C ILE A 23 21.80 4.74 -21.57
N ARG A 24 22.72 4.37 -20.66
CA ARG A 24 24.15 4.19 -20.94
C ARG A 24 24.39 3.16 -22.05
N LYS A 25 23.74 1.99 -21.95
CA LYS A 25 23.84 0.93 -22.97
C LYS A 25 23.30 1.38 -24.32
N ALA A 26 22.15 2.06 -24.34
CA ALA A 26 21.55 2.58 -25.57
C ALA A 26 22.41 3.65 -26.25
N LEU A 27 23.11 4.48 -25.48
CA LEU A 27 24.04 5.49 -25.99
C LEU A 27 25.36 4.88 -26.48
N GLY A 28 25.89 3.87 -25.77
CA GLY A 28 27.05 3.11 -26.22
C GLY A 28 26.80 2.43 -27.57
N ASN A 29 25.62 1.84 -27.76
CA ASN A 29 25.21 1.24 -29.05
C ASN A 29 25.10 2.27 -30.19
N LYS A 30 24.93 3.56 -29.87
CA LYS A 30 24.91 4.66 -30.84
C LYS A 30 26.30 5.26 -31.11
N GLY A 31 27.35 4.69 -30.52
CA GLY A 31 28.74 5.10 -30.75
C GLY A 31 29.21 6.25 -29.85
N TRP A 32 28.47 6.62 -28.81
CA TRP A 32 28.92 7.61 -27.84
C TRP A 32 29.98 7.00 -26.92
N SER A 33 31.05 7.76 -26.65
CA SER A 33 32.08 7.29 -25.73
C SER A 33 31.57 7.29 -24.28
N PRO A 34 32.04 6.36 -23.43
CA PRO A 34 31.66 6.34 -22.01
C PRO A 34 31.95 7.67 -21.28
N ALA A 35 33.01 8.37 -21.66
CA ALA A 35 33.37 9.67 -21.09
C ALA A 35 32.32 10.75 -21.40
N GLU A 36 31.86 10.84 -22.66
CA GLU A 36 30.81 11.79 -23.07
C GLU A 36 29.47 11.49 -22.38
N ILE A 37 29.13 10.21 -22.24
CA ILE A 37 27.90 9.76 -21.56
C ILE A 37 27.93 10.17 -20.09
N ASN A 38 29.05 9.92 -19.40
CA ASN A 38 29.23 10.29 -17.99
C ASN A 38 29.15 11.82 -17.79
N GLU A 39 29.83 12.59 -18.64
CA GLU A 39 29.81 14.05 -18.58
C GLU A 39 28.39 14.61 -18.82
N ALA A 40 27.65 14.06 -19.77
CA ALA A 40 26.29 14.49 -20.07
C ALA A 40 25.29 14.09 -18.96
N MET A 41 25.41 12.90 -18.37
CA MET A 41 24.58 12.46 -17.25
C MET A 41 24.71 13.38 -16.03
N LEU A 42 25.93 13.81 -15.70
CA LEU A 42 26.19 14.75 -14.60
C LEU A 42 25.52 16.12 -14.82
N ARG A 43 25.41 16.57 -16.07
CA ARG A 43 24.78 17.84 -16.43
C ARG A 43 23.25 17.76 -16.40
N VAL A 44 22.68 16.61 -16.79
CA VAL A 44 21.22 16.41 -16.79
C VAL A 44 20.68 16.16 -15.38
N LYS A 45 21.48 15.63 -14.44
CA LYS A 45 21.10 15.38 -13.03
C LYS A 45 20.83 16.63 -12.17
N VAL A 46 20.67 17.83 -12.75
CA VAL A 46 20.31 19.06 -12.01
C VAL A 46 19.08 19.70 -12.67
N PRO A 47 17.90 19.59 -12.01
CA PRO A 47 17.66 20.39 -10.83
C PRO A 47 17.43 19.52 -9.59
N LYS A 48 18.32 19.68 -8.60
CA LYS A 48 17.89 19.54 -7.21
C LYS A 48 16.63 20.39 -7.08
N ARG A 49 15.46 19.77 -6.87
CA ARG A 49 14.32 20.48 -6.29
C ARG A 49 14.91 21.30 -5.13
N PRO A 50 14.68 22.62 -5.07
CA PRO A 50 15.23 23.41 -3.97
C PRO A 50 14.82 22.70 -2.69
N ASN A 51 15.83 22.28 -1.93
CA ASN A 51 15.68 21.66 -0.63
C ASN A 51 14.57 22.42 0.11
N ALA A 52 13.43 21.78 0.31
CA ALA A 52 12.40 22.23 1.23
C ALA A 52 12.99 22.10 2.63
N ARG A 53 13.88 23.04 2.93
CA ARG A 53 14.56 23.21 4.20
C ARG A 53 13.47 23.52 5.20
N LYS A 54 13.07 22.49 5.96
CA LYS A 54 12.50 22.53 7.31
C LYS A 54 12.14 23.96 7.75
N GLN A 55 10.96 24.46 7.35
CA GLN A 55 10.27 25.48 8.12
C GLN A 55 9.25 24.75 8.97
N SER A 56 9.66 24.48 10.21
CA SER A 56 8.79 24.05 11.28
C SER A 56 7.64 25.05 11.46
N LEU A 57 6.42 24.52 11.33
CA LEU A 57 5.25 24.80 12.18
C LEU A 57 4.93 26.27 12.46
N ASN A 58 3.98 26.83 11.68
CA ASN A 58 2.67 27.26 12.20
C ASN A 58 1.80 27.75 11.03
N ILE A 59 1.24 26.84 10.22
CA ILE A 59 0.29 27.20 9.16
C ILE A 59 -1.00 26.42 9.40
N LYS A 60 -2.03 27.15 9.82
CA LYS A 60 -3.43 26.68 9.83
C LYS A 60 -3.75 25.97 8.52
N PRO A 61 -4.37 24.77 8.54
CA PRO A 61 -4.67 24.03 7.32
C PRO A 61 -5.68 24.82 6.48
N LYS A 62 -5.18 25.46 5.43
CA LYS A 62 -6.00 26.07 4.39
C LYS A 62 -6.39 24.93 3.46
N ARG A 63 -7.64 24.44 3.59
CA ARG A 63 -8.24 23.44 2.68
C ARG A 63 -7.95 23.85 1.24
N LYS A 64 -6.99 23.18 0.60
CA LYS A 64 -6.73 23.34 -0.83
C LYS A 64 -7.76 22.47 -1.52
N SER A 65 -8.71 23.13 -2.19
CA SER A 65 -9.63 22.48 -3.13
C SER A 65 -8.83 21.60 -4.07
N CYS A 66 -9.20 20.32 -4.11
CA CYS A 66 -8.68 19.31 -5.03
C CYS A 66 -8.88 19.81 -6.47
N PHE A 67 -7.84 20.39 -7.04
CA PHE A 67 -7.84 20.89 -8.40
C PHE A 67 -7.50 19.69 -9.29
N LEU A 68 -8.47 18.78 -9.48
CA LEU A 68 -8.35 17.70 -10.45
C LEU A 68 -7.92 18.31 -11.79
N GLY A 69 -6.72 17.94 -12.23
CA GLY A 69 -6.13 18.49 -13.44
C GLY A 69 -7.04 18.21 -14.62
N LYS A 70 -7.13 19.14 -15.58
CA LYS A 70 -7.94 18.99 -16.82
C LYS A 70 -7.73 17.66 -17.56
N ARG A 71 -6.61 16.97 -17.30
CA ARG A 71 -6.26 15.66 -17.87
C ARG A 71 -7.08 14.50 -17.26
N GLU A 72 -7.42 14.55 -15.98
CA GLU A 72 -8.22 13.51 -15.31
C GLU A 72 -9.70 13.62 -15.70
N ILE A 73 -10.21 14.85 -15.85
CA ILE A 73 -11.56 15.10 -16.37
C ILE A 73 -11.70 14.53 -17.80
N LEU A 74 -10.67 14.68 -18.63
CA LEU A 74 -10.69 14.14 -19.99
C LEU A 74 -10.75 12.60 -20.00
N ILE A 75 -9.99 11.93 -19.12
CA ILE A 75 -9.99 10.46 -19.01
C ILE A 75 -11.37 9.97 -18.53
N ALA A 76 -11.95 10.61 -17.52
CA ALA A 76 -13.28 10.27 -17.02
C ALA A 76 -14.36 10.40 -18.12
N VAL A 77 -14.32 11.47 -18.93
CA VAL A 77 -15.26 11.67 -20.04
C VAL A 77 -15.13 10.59 -21.12
N ILE A 78 -13.90 10.19 -21.47
CA ILE A 78 -13.65 9.12 -22.45
C ILE A 78 -14.18 7.78 -21.93
N ALA A 79 -13.95 7.47 -20.65
CA ALA A 79 -14.43 6.24 -20.03
C ALA A 79 -15.96 6.13 -20.05
N VAL A 80 -16.67 7.22 -19.71
CA VAL A 80 -18.14 7.26 -19.76
C VAL A 80 -18.67 7.11 -21.19
N ALA A 81 -18.03 7.74 -22.17
CA ALA A 81 -18.41 7.60 -23.58
C ALA A 81 -18.22 6.17 -24.09
N ALA A 82 -17.12 5.50 -23.74
CA ALA A 82 -16.86 4.11 -24.11
C ALA A 82 -17.89 3.15 -23.49
N LEU A 83 -18.27 3.37 -22.22
CA LEU A 83 -19.32 2.60 -21.54
C LEU A 83 -20.68 2.76 -22.21
N GLY A 84 -21.03 3.98 -22.64
CA GLY A 84 -22.26 4.25 -23.39
C GLY A 84 -22.28 3.50 -24.74
N ILE A 85 -21.18 3.49 -25.48
CA ILE A 85 -21.07 2.75 -26.74
C ILE A 85 -21.20 1.24 -26.52
N ALA A 86 -20.54 0.71 -25.47
CA ALA A 86 -20.61 -0.71 -25.13
C ALA A 86 -22.05 -1.15 -24.78
N LEU A 87 -22.78 -0.34 -24.00
CA LEU A 87 -24.18 -0.60 -23.65
C LEU A 87 -25.09 -0.62 -24.89
N VAL A 88 -24.93 0.35 -25.80
CA VAL A 88 -25.70 0.37 -27.06
C VAL A 88 -25.36 -0.87 -27.88
N PHE A 89 -24.09 -1.22 -28.01
CA PHE A 89 -23.68 -2.42 -28.74
C PHE A 89 -24.27 -3.69 -28.11
N PHE A 90 -24.29 -3.79 -26.78
CA PHE A 90 -24.88 -4.91 -26.06
C PHE A 90 -26.39 -5.01 -26.30
N VAL A 91 -27.13 -3.91 -26.31
CA VAL A 91 -28.58 -3.94 -26.56
C VAL A 91 -28.93 -4.34 -27.99
N PHE A 92 -28.14 -3.90 -28.99
CA PHE A 92 -28.43 -4.19 -30.40
C PHE A 92 -27.86 -5.52 -30.90
N PHE A 93 -26.81 -6.04 -30.25
CA PHE A 93 -26.12 -7.27 -30.70
C PHE A 93 -26.16 -8.41 -29.68
N SER A 94 -26.85 -8.27 -28.55
CA SER A 94 -27.08 -9.43 -27.69
C SER A 94 -28.04 -10.40 -28.39
N PRO A 95 -27.61 -11.64 -28.67
CA PRO A 95 -28.51 -12.67 -29.15
C PRO A 95 -29.60 -12.88 -28.10
N GLU A 96 -30.83 -13.04 -28.58
CA GLU A 96 -32.01 -13.31 -27.78
C GLU A 96 -31.68 -14.46 -26.81
N PRO A 97 -31.73 -14.25 -25.48
CA PRO A 97 -31.40 -15.30 -24.54
C PRO A 97 -32.45 -16.41 -24.70
N GLU A 98 -31.99 -17.61 -25.05
CA GLU A 98 -32.81 -18.81 -24.98
C GLU A 98 -33.19 -19.02 -23.50
N PHE A 99 -34.41 -18.63 -23.15
CA PHE A 99 -35.00 -18.90 -21.84
C PHE A 99 -35.17 -20.41 -21.69
N SER A 100 -34.24 -21.05 -20.99
CA SER A 100 -34.43 -22.38 -20.45
C SER A 100 -35.31 -22.26 -19.22
N ASP A 101 -36.60 -22.56 -19.37
CA ASP A 101 -37.55 -22.72 -18.27
C ASP A 101 -37.12 -23.89 -17.36
N ALA A 102 -36.33 -23.57 -16.32
CA ALA A 102 -36.08 -24.46 -15.21
C ALA A 102 -36.75 -23.88 -13.96
N ALA A 103 -37.93 -24.43 -13.70
CA ALA A 103 -38.76 -24.20 -12.54
C ALA A 103 -38.14 -24.75 -11.23
N SER A 104 -38.70 -24.25 -10.12
CA SER A 104 -38.79 -24.88 -8.79
C SER A 104 -37.53 -24.72 -7.91
N GLU A 105 -37.58 -24.36 -6.63
CA GLU A 105 -38.61 -24.10 -5.61
C GLU A 105 -37.86 -23.45 -4.41
N PRO A 106 -38.50 -22.63 -3.55
CA PRO A 106 -37.86 -22.10 -2.35
C PRO A 106 -38.09 -23.00 -1.10
N PRO A 107 -37.06 -23.41 -0.34
CA PRO A 107 -37.28 -23.97 0.98
C PRO A 107 -37.21 -22.89 2.08
N ALA A 108 -38.38 -22.66 2.67
CA ALA A 108 -38.69 -22.44 4.08
C ALA A 108 -37.57 -22.02 5.05
N SER A 109 -37.75 -20.82 5.64
CA SER A 109 -37.42 -20.51 7.04
C SER A 109 -38.53 -21.08 7.95
N PRO A 110 -38.29 -21.54 9.20
CA PRO A 110 -38.16 -20.61 10.33
C PRO A 110 -37.34 -21.11 11.55
N GLY A 111 -36.89 -20.17 12.39
CA GLY A 111 -36.31 -20.51 13.70
C GLY A 111 -36.00 -19.30 14.58
N GLN A 112 -37.03 -18.51 14.94
CA GLN A 112 -36.92 -17.53 16.04
C GLN A 112 -36.91 -18.26 17.38
N VAL A 113 -35.81 -18.11 18.14
CA VAL A 113 -35.78 -18.39 19.58
C VAL A 113 -35.85 -17.06 20.31
N ARG A 114 -37.01 -16.83 20.94
CA ARG A 114 -37.31 -15.76 21.87
C ARG A 114 -36.88 -16.22 23.27
N VAL A 115 -36.00 -15.49 23.94
CA VAL A 115 -35.78 -15.61 25.39
C VAL A 115 -36.06 -14.24 25.99
N ASP A 116 -37.16 -14.20 26.73
CA ASP A 116 -37.67 -13.09 27.54
C ASP A 116 -36.92 -13.04 28.90
N ASN A 117 -36.56 -11.82 29.29
CA ASN A 117 -36.50 -11.19 30.63
C ASN A 117 -36.00 -11.98 31.86
N THR A 118 -35.08 -11.34 32.61
CA THR A 118 -35.17 -11.30 34.08
C THR A 118 -34.62 -9.97 34.59
N GLU A 119 -35.36 -9.42 35.56
CA GLU A 119 -35.37 -8.08 36.11
C GLU A 119 -34.15 -7.64 36.91
N GLU A 120 -34.01 -6.31 36.93
CA GLU A 120 -33.49 -5.40 37.93
C GLU A 120 -33.26 -5.93 39.35
N HIS A 121 -32.06 -5.65 39.86
CA HIS A 121 -31.88 -5.32 41.28
C HIS A 121 -30.89 -4.16 41.42
N GLU A 122 -31.42 -2.94 41.51
CA GLU A 122 -30.68 -1.76 41.93
C GLU A 122 -30.29 -1.87 43.41
N LYS A 123 -28.99 -1.72 43.68
CA LYS A 123 -28.45 -1.42 45.00
C LYS A 123 -27.53 -0.20 44.86
N PRO A 124 -27.62 0.82 45.73
CA PRO A 124 -26.76 1.99 45.63
C PRO A 124 -25.36 1.59 46.11
N GLN A 125 -24.35 1.70 45.24
CA GLN A 125 -22.94 1.56 45.60
C GLN A 125 -22.28 2.93 45.73
N GLU A 126 -21.59 3.08 46.86
CA GLU A 126 -20.76 4.21 47.22
C GLU A 126 -19.62 4.43 46.21
N LEU A 127 -19.43 5.70 45.89
CA LEU A 127 -18.43 6.23 44.97
C LEU A 127 -17.02 6.12 45.58
N ASN A 128 -16.39 4.95 45.43
CA ASN A 128 -14.95 4.81 45.54
C ASN A 128 -14.34 4.94 44.15
N THR A 129 -13.68 6.07 43.90
CA THR A 129 -12.83 6.30 42.73
C THR A 129 -11.55 5.47 42.86
N GLU A 130 -11.66 4.16 42.73
CA GLU A 130 -10.54 3.33 42.28
C GLU A 130 -10.50 3.46 40.76
N GLU A 131 -9.41 4.00 40.25
CA GLU A 131 -9.12 4.07 38.82
C GLU A 131 -9.23 2.63 38.27
N PRO A 132 -10.21 2.34 37.39
CA PRO A 132 -10.47 0.98 36.93
C PRO A 132 -9.22 0.50 36.20
N THR A 133 -8.49 -0.40 36.84
CA THR A 133 -7.39 -1.11 36.22
C THR A 133 -8.03 -1.99 35.15
N ALA A 134 -8.09 -1.48 33.92
CA ALA A 134 -8.70 -2.17 32.80
C ALA A 134 -8.02 -3.51 32.63
N GLU A 135 -8.77 -4.61 32.76
CA GLU A 135 -8.26 -5.93 32.45
C GLU A 135 -7.74 -5.93 31.00
N PRO A 136 -6.54 -6.51 30.76
CA PRO A 136 -5.95 -6.50 29.43
C PRO A 136 -6.90 -7.19 28.45
N LYS A 137 -7.40 -6.45 27.46
CA LYS A 137 -8.23 -7.00 26.38
C LYS A 137 -7.46 -8.14 25.72
N LYS A 138 -8.11 -9.30 25.60
CA LYS A 138 -7.54 -10.49 24.96
C LYS A 138 -7.32 -10.21 23.47
N ILE A 139 -6.08 -10.28 23.01
CA ILE A 139 -5.72 -10.14 21.59
C ILE A 139 -6.01 -11.46 20.87
N THR A 140 -6.76 -11.40 19.78
CA THR A 140 -7.07 -12.56 18.92
C THR A 140 -5.94 -12.80 17.93
N GLU A 141 -5.35 -14.00 17.92
CA GLU A 141 -4.28 -14.37 16.98
C GLU A 141 -4.87 -14.92 15.67
N CYS A 142 -4.87 -14.09 14.62
CA CYS A 142 -5.34 -14.43 13.27
C CYS A 142 -4.29 -15.14 12.40
N ARG A 143 -3.04 -15.28 12.89
CA ARG A 143 -1.91 -15.93 12.19
C ARG A 143 -1.63 -15.27 10.83
N ASP A 144 -1.89 -15.98 9.74
CA ASP A 144 -1.64 -15.64 8.34
C ASP A 144 -2.94 -15.40 7.56
N SER A 145 -4.06 -15.12 8.25
CA SER A 145 -5.36 -14.85 7.63
C SER A 145 -5.71 -13.36 7.64
N LEU A 146 -5.57 -12.69 6.48
CA LEU A 146 -6.04 -11.30 6.31
C LEU A 146 -7.56 -11.20 6.47
N ALA A 147 -8.31 -12.22 6.04
CA ALA A 147 -9.76 -12.27 6.22
C ALA A 147 -10.16 -12.28 7.71
N CYS A 148 -9.44 -13.03 8.56
CA CYS A 148 -9.64 -12.99 10.02
C CYS A 148 -9.38 -11.58 10.55
N LEU A 149 -8.26 -10.97 10.18
CA LEU A 149 -7.90 -9.64 10.64
C LEU A 149 -8.93 -8.59 10.20
N ALA A 150 -9.41 -8.67 8.95
CA ALA A 150 -10.44 -7.80 8.41
C ALA A 150 -11.78 -7.98 9.14
N GLN A 151 -12.16 -9.21 9.46
CA GLN A 151 -13.36 -9.48 10.27
C GLN A 151 -13.24 -8.87 11.66
N GLN A 152 -12.10 -9.06 12.35
CA GLN A 152 -11.86 -8.48 13.67
C GLN A 152 -11.85 -6.94 13.61
N ALA A 153 -11.28 -6.36 12.55
CA ALA A 153 -11.29 -4.92 12.33
C ALA A 153 -12.70 -4.34 12.16
N ARG A 154 -13.60 -5.04 11.44
CA ARG A 154 -15.01 -4.63 11.28
C ARG A 154 -15.74 -4.55 12.61
N GLU A 155 -15.40 -5.43 13.54
CA GLU A 155 -15.95 -5.47 14.91
C GLU A 155 -15.14 -4.60 15.90
N CYS A 156 -14.10 -3.90 15.44
CA CYS A 156 -13.16 -3.15 16.27
C CYS A 156 -12.49 -4.00 17.37
N ASN A 157 -12.37 -5.31 17.17
CA ASN A 157 -11.72 -6.20 18.13
C ASN A 157 -10.19 -6.15 17.97
N SER A 158 -9.48 -6.28 19.09
CA SER A 158 -8.03 -6.40 19.07
C SER A 158 -7.60 -7.73 18.46
N ALA A 159 -6.88 -7.69 17.36
CA ALA A 159 -6.40 -8.88 16.67
C ALA A 159 -5.04 -8.66 16.04
N ARG A 160 -4.31 -9.76 15.87
CA ARG A 160 -2.93 -9.77 15.40
C ARG A 160 -2.75 -10.79 14.29
N ALA A 161 -2.04 -10.40 13.23
CA ALA A 161 -1.61 -11.28 12.17
C ALA A 161 -0.18 -10.94 11.74
N VAL A 162 0.59 -11.96 11.38
CA VAL A 162 1.99 -11.82 10.94
C VAL A 162 2.12 -12.47 9.59
N PHE A 163 2.49 -11.69 8.59
CA PHE A 163 2.68 -12.15 7.22
C PHE A 163 4.15 -12.17 6.87
N SER A 164 4.55 -13.22 6.17
CA SER A 164 5.87 -13.33 5.57
C SER A 164 5.71 -13.34 4.07
N GLY A 165 6.49 -12.51 3.40
CA GLY A 165 6.46 -12.36 1.96
C GLY A 165 7.86 -12.40 1.37
N GLU A 166 7.96 -12.89 0.14
CA GLU A 166 9.21 -12.93 -0.62
C GLU A 166 9.00 -12.28 -1.98
N ALA A 167 9.95 -11.44 -2.39
CA ALA A 167 9.94 -10.75 -3.67
C ALA A 167 11.29 -10.95 -4.37
N VAL A 168 11.27 -11.16 -5.69
CA VAL A 168 12.49 -11.25 -6.50
C VAL A 168 12.53 -10.08 -7.48
N PHE A 169 13.56 -9.24 -7.38
CA PHE A 169 13.81 -8.13 -8.31
C PHE A 169 15.30 -8.00 -8.59
N SER A 170 15.67 -7.79 -9.85
CA SER A 170 17.06 -7.59 -10.27
C SER A 170 18.06 -8.67 -9.79
N GLY A 171 17.60 -9.90 -9.52
CA GLY A 171 18.45 -10.97 -8.99
C GLY A 171 18.64 -10.97 -7.48
N LEU A 172 17.96 -10.06 -6.78
CA LEU A 172 17.85 -10.02 -5.32
C LEU A 172 16.52 -10.63 -4.88
N GLN A 173 16.53 -11.38 -3.79
CA GLN A 173 15.37 -11.91 -3.09
C GLN A 173 15.22 -11.13 -1.78
N LEU A 174 14.15 -10.37 -1.67
CA LEU A 174 13.77 -9.64 -0.46
C LEU A 174 12.72 -10.47 0.29
N THR A 175 13.04 -10.86 1.51
CA THR A 175 12.11 -11.50 2.44
C THR A 175 11.69 -10.48 3.48
N GLN A 176 10.39 -10.29 3.70
CA GLN A 176 9.84 -9.36 4.69
C GLN A 176 8.84 -10.05 5.60
N LYS A 177 8.89 -9.69 6.88
CA LYS A 177 7.93 -10.13 7.90
C LYS A 177 7.24 -8.93 8.50
N ILE A 178 5.93 -8.80 8.25
CA ILE A 178 5.12 -7.65 8.64
C ILE A 178 4.07 -8.10 9.66
N LEU A 179 4.00 -7.39 10.78
CA LEU A 179 2.96 -7.48 11.77
C LEU A 179 1.84 -6.50 11.40
N TYR A 180 0.61 -7.00 11.40
CA TYR A 180 -0.60 -6.19 11.37
C TYR A 180 -1.35 -6.43 12.67
N GLU A 181 -1.71 -5.36 13.36
CA GLU A 181 -2.43 -5.43 14.63
C GLU A 181 -3.56 -4.40 14.64
N THR A 182 -4.79 -4.86 14.86
CA THR A 182 -5.92 -3.98 15.13
C THR A 182 -6.00 -3.76 16.64
N ARG A 183 -6.22 -2.51 17.07
CA ARG A 183 -6.49 -2.17 18.47
C ARG A 183 -7.66 -1.21 18.58
N GLU A 184 -8.40 -1.36 19.66
CA GLU A 184 -9.41 -0.39 20.07
C GLU A 184 -8.79 0.53 21.14
N GLU A 185 -8.55 1.79 20.78
CA GLU A 185 -8.05 2.82 21.68
C GLU A 185 -9.01 4.01 21.69
N SER A 186 -9.55 4.37 22.86
CA SER A 186 -10.39 5.56 23.03
C SER A 186 -11.57 5.67 22.05
N GLU A 187 -12.29 4.56 21.83
CA GLU A 187 -13.42 4.42 20.88
C GLU A 187 -13.02 4.43 19.40
N GLU A 188 -11.72 4.41 19.08
CA GLU A 188 -11.23 4.36 17.71
C GLU A 188 -10.64 2.98 17.38
N CYS A 189 -10.87 2.55 16.13
CA CYS A 189 -10.21 1.38 15.57
C CYS A 189 -8.90 1.82 14.89
N LEU A 190 -7.79 1.33 15.39
CA LEU A 190 -6.46 1.62 14.88
C LEU A 190 -5.87 0.37 14.23
N LEU A 191 -5.25 0.53 13.07
CA LEU A 191 -4.41 -0.52 12.46
C LEU A 191 -2.95 -0.13 12.60
N TYR A 192 -2.21 -0.93 13.34
CA TYR A 192 -0.76 -0.87 13.47
C TYR A 192 -0.14 -1.81 12.43
N ILE A 193 0.84 -1.29 11.71
CA ILE A 193 1.62 -2.06 10.75
C ILE A 193 3.10 -1.90 11.14
N GLU A 194 3.77 -3.00 11.43
CA GLU A 194 5.17 -2.98 11.88
C GLU A 194 6.01 -3.96 11.06
N LEU A 195 7.16 -3.47 10.57
CA LEU A 195 8.15 -4.32 9.92
C LEU A 195 8.99 -5.03 11.00
N LEU A 196 8.70 -6.31 11.23
CA LEU A 196 9.40 -7.12 12.24
C LEU A 196 10.80 -7.53 11.77
N ASP A 197 10.90 -7.94 10.51
CA ASP A 197 12.13 -8.45 9.94
C ASP A 197 12.19 -8.23 8.43
N SER A 198 13.41 -8.12 7.93
CA SER A 198 13.67 -8.09 6.50
C SER A 198 15.06 -8.63 6.20
N SER A 199 15.20 -9.43 5.15
CA SER A 199 16.49 -9.83 4.62
C SER A 199 16.53 -9.65 3.12
N VAL A 200 17.72 -9.35 2.61
CA VAL A 200 18.01 -9.26 1.18
C VAL A 200 19.07 -10.31 0.87
N GLU A 201 18.75 -11.25 0.00
CA GLU A 201 19.62 -12.33 -0.43
C GLU A 201 19.75 -12.31 -1.96
N LEU A 202 20.71 -13.05 -2.52
CA LEU A 202 20.76 -13.27 -3.97
C LEU A 202 19.71 -14.32 -4.33
N ALA A 203 18.82 -14.03 -5.27
CA ALA A 203 17.75 -14.94 -5.66
C ALA A 203 18.27 -16.23 -6.33
N HIS A 204 19.44 -16.15 -6.96
CA HIS A 204 20.09 -17.25 -7.67
C HIS A 204 21.59 -17.27 -7.41
N GLU A 205 22.24 -18.41 -7.63
CA GLU A 205 23.70 -18.49 -7.69
C GLU A 205 24.20 -17.80 -8.97
N TYR A 206 24.89 -16.67 -8.81
CA TYR A 206 25.52 -15.94 -9.90
C TYR A 206 27.02 -16.29 -10.00
N PRO A 207 27.62 -16.27 -11.20
CA PRO A 207 29.06 -16.36 -11.36
C PRO A 207 29.75 -15.19 -10.64
N GLU A 208 30.94 -15.43 -10.06
CA GLU A 208 31.63 -14.48 -9.16
C GLU A 208 31.80 -13.06 -9.73
N GLU A 209 31.94 -12.92 -11.05
CA GLU A 209 32.13 -11.64 -11.73
C GLU A 209 30.91 -10.71 -11.59
N ASP A 210 29.68 -11.27 -11.63
CA ASP A 210 28.42 -10.52 -11.53
C ASP A 210 27.96 -10.32 -10.08
N VAL A 211 28.45 -11.15 -9.15
CA VAL A 211 28.09 -11.12 -7.72
C VAL A 211 28.54 -9.83 -7.03
N SER A 212 29.65 -9.23 -7.46
CA SER A 212 30.21 -8.04 -6.80
C SER A 212 29.25 -6.84 -6.82
N MET A 213 28.62 -6.60 -7.97
CA MET A 213 27.68 -5.50 -8.15
C MET A 213 26.37 -5.75 -7.41
N LEU A 214 25.84 -6.98 -7.48
CA LEU A 214 24.60 -7.34 -6.80
C LEU A 214 24.76 -7.32 -5.28
N LYS A 215 25.93 -7.67 -4.75
CA LYS A 215 26.22 -7.56 -3.32
C LYS A 215 26.24 -6.11 -2.84
N GLU A 216 26.85 -5.20 -3.60
CA GLU A 216 26.83 -3.77 -3.27
C GLU A 216 25.39 -3.22 -3.25
N GLU A 217 24.57 -3.59 -4.24
CA GLU A 217 23.14 -3.22 -4.30
C GLU A 217 22.34 -3.84 -3.14
N ALA A 218 22.62 -5.10 -2.78
CA ALA A 218 21.98 -5.77 -1.65
C ALA A 218 22.33 -5.10 -0.31
N GLU A 219 23.60 -4.73 -0.11
CA GLU A 219 24.08 -4.05 1.09
C GLU A 219 23.47 -2.64 1.23
N GLU A 220 23.40 -1.88 0.14
CA GLU A 220 22.73 -0.57 0.11
C GLU A 220 21.25 -0.71 0.48
N LEU A 221 20.56 -1.68 -0.12
CA LEU A 221 19.15 -1.92 0.17
C LEU A 221 18.91 -2.39 1.61
N GLU A 222 19.76 -3.28 2.13
CA GLU A 222 19.67 -3.75 3.50
C GLU A 222 19.90 -2.60 4.50
N GLN A 223 20.82 -1.69 4.18
CA GLN A 223 21.05 -0.48 4.98
C GLN A 223 19.83 0.43 4.97
N ASP A 224 19.22 0.67 3.82
CA ASP A 224 17.98 1.44 3.71
C ASP A 224 16.87 0.80 4.54
N ILE A 225 16.64 -0.52 4.40
CA ILE A 225 15.58 -1.21 5.15
C ILE A 225 15.84 -1.21 6.66
N LYS A 226 17.11 -1.29 7.10
CA LYS A 226 17.48 -1.17 8.52
C LYS A 226 17.03 0.15 9.13
N GLU A 227 16.98 1.24 8.37
CA GLU A 227 16.43 2.52 8.85
C GLU A 227 14.93 2.44 9.13
N TYR A 228 14.21 1.51 8.47
CA TYR A 228 12.78 1.26 8.69
C TYR A 228 12.48 0.18 9.73
N ARG A 229 13.49 -0.56 10.20
CA ARG A 229 13.28 -1.62 11.20
C ARG A 229 12.85 -1.00 12.53
N GLY A 230 11.74 -1.50 13.07
CA GLY A 230 11.14 -0.96 14.30
C GLY A 230 10.33 0.33 14.09
N MET A 231 10.17 0.80 12.84
CA MET A 231 9.16 1.80 12.55
C MET A 231 7.78 1.15 12.55
N SER A 232 6.91 1.64 13.43
CA SER A 232 5.49 1.31 13.42
C SER A 232 4.74 2.39 12.66
N LEU A 233 3.95 1.96 11.68
CA LEU A 233 2.99 2.81 11.00
C LEU A 233 1.64 2.69 11.71
N LEU A 234 1.16 3.81 12.21
CA LEU A 234 -0.17 3.92 12.76
C LEU A 234 -1.13 4.45 11.70
N CYS A 235 -2.05 3.59 11.25
CA CYS A 235 -3.16 4.00 10.41
C CYS A 235 -4.37 4.24 11.31
N ARG A 236 -4.70 5.52 11.53
CA ARG A 236 -5.93 5.91 12.23
C ARG A 236 -7.10 5.82 11.27
N ILE A 237 -8.11 5.03 11.61
CA ILE A 237 -9.25 4.79 10.73
C ILE A 237 -10.47 5.43 11.38
N SER A 238 -10.74 6.67 10.97
CA SER A 238 -11.85 7.49 11.47
C SER A 238 -13.08 7.28 10.58
N GLY A 239 -13.91 6.26 10.85
CA GLY A 239 -15.14 6.14 10.08
C GLY A 239 -16.00 4.92 10.39
N LYS A 240 -17.30 5.17 10.54
CA LYS A 240 -18.36 4.16 10.58
C LYS A 240 -18.28 3.28 9.32
N GLU A 241 -18.22 1.97 9.54
CA GLU A 241 -18.46 0.90 8.55
C GLU A 241 -17.63 1.00 7.26
N ASN A 242 -16.59 0.16 7.15
CA ASN A 242 -16.00 -0.40 5.92
C ASN A 242 -14.55 -0.01 5.54
N ASP A 243 -13.90 0.93 6.21
CA ASP A 243 -12.61 1.41 5.70
C ASP A 243 -11.43 0.45 6.00
N VAL A 244 -11.36 -0.16 7.19
CA VAL A 244 -10.28 -1.12 7.53
C VAL A 244 -10.35 -2.37 6.66
N SER A 245 -11.56 -2.90 6.46
CA SER A 245 -11.75 -4.09 5.63
C SER A 245 -11.41 -3.82 4.18
N SER A 246 -11.82 -2.67 3.65
CA SER A 246 -11.47 -2.24 2.29
C SER A 246 -9.96 -2.11 2.15
N MET A 247 -9.28 -1.50 3.12
CA MET A 247 -7.82 -1.35 3.10
C MET A 247 -7.12 -2.71 3.21
N LEU A 248 -7.59 -3.62 4.07
CA LEU A 248 -7.04 -4.97 4.18
C LEU A 248 -7.32 -5.82 2.94
N GLU A 249 -8.48 -5.67 2.29
CA GLU A 249 -8.80 -6.30 1.00
C GLU A 249 -7.98 -5.71 -0.14
N GLN A 250 -7.65 -4.41 -0.10
CA GLN A 250 -6.72 -3.79 -1.03
C GLN A 250 -5.30 -4.30 -0.81
N ILE A 251 -4.85 -4.40 0.45
CA ILE A 251 -3.58 -5.01 0.80
C ILE A 251 -3.57 -6.45 0.27
N GLU A 252 -4.57 -7.27 0.57
CA GLU A 252 -4.69 -8.63 0.05
C GLU A 252 -4.64 -8.67 -1.47
N GLY A 253 -5.36 -7.78 -2.15
CA GLY A 253 -5.33 -7.63 -3.60
C GLY A 253 -3.96 -7.25 -4.15
N LEU A 254 -3.20 -6.41 -3.44
CA LEU A 254 -1.83 -6.03 -3.80
C LEU A 254 -0.86 -7.18 -3.59
N TRP A 255 -1.02 -7.95 -2.50
CA TRP A 255 -0.28 -9.18 -2.24
C TRP A 255 -0.53 -10.24 -3.32
N LEU A 256 -1.78 -10.38 -3.79
CA LEU A 256 -2.17 -11.40 -4.76
C LEU A 256 -1.90 -11.02 -6.23
N ARG A 257 -1.91 -9.72 -6.60
CA ARG A 257 -1.85 -9.29 -8.01
C ARG A 257 -0.46 -9.03 -8.57
N LYS A 258 0.61 -8.97 -7.77
CA LYS A 258 1.92 -8.57 -8.30
C LYS A 258 2.92 -9.70 -8.40
N GLU A 259 3.28 -10.00 -9.65
CA GLU A 259 4.51 -10.67 -10.07
C GLU A 259 5.75 -9.88 -9.62
N GLY A 260 6.18 -10.07 -8.36
CA GLY A 260 7.56 -9.75 -7.94
C GLY A 260 7.85 -8.32 -7.44
N TYR A 261 6.85 -7.46 -7.26
CA TYR A 261 7.05 -6.16 -6.59
C TYR A 261 6.35 -6.15 -5.24
N PHE A 262 7.10 -6.51 -4.19
CA PHE A 262 6.75 -6.08 -2.84
C PHE A 262 6.97 -4.58 -2.76
N PHE A 263 5.94 -3.88 -2.32
CA PHE A 263 6.05 -2.46 -2.07
C PHE A 263 6.78 -2.27 -0.75
N PHE A 264 7.77 -1.38 -0.74
CA PHE A 264 8.25 -0.77 0.48
C PHE A 264 7.04 -0.18 1.24
N LEU A 265 6.94 -0.38 2.56
CA LEU A 265 5.90 0.25 3.40
C LEU A 265 5.59 1.73 3.01
N PRO A 266 6.58 2.57 2.63
CA PRO A 266 6.29 3.93 2.16
C PRO A 266 5.57 4.06 0.81
N GLU A 267 5.61 3.07 -0.10
CA GLU A 267 4.88 3.12 -1.37
C GLU A 267 3.43 2.63 -1.28
N ILE A 268 3.12 1.73 -0.33
CA ILE A 268 1.72 1.28 -0.09
C ILE A 268 0.90 2.40 0.52
N LEU A 269 1.54 3.25 1.32
CA LEU A 269 0.90 4.27 2.11
C LEU A 269 1.23 5.63 1.51
N GLU A 270 0.79 5.86 0.26
CA GLU A 270 0.56 7.25 -0.13
C GLU A 270 -0.39 7.84 0.92
N PRO A 271 -0.08 9.01 1.51
CA PRO A 271 -0.84 9.59 2.62
C PRO A 271 -2.31 9.89 2.27
N GLU A 272 -2.72 9.65 1.02
CA GLU A 272 -4.09 9.76 0.55
C GLU A 272 -4.95 8.52 0.87
N SER A 273 -4.37 7.32 1.08
CA SER A 273 -5.12 6.10 1.40
C SER A 273 -5.41 5.92 2.88
N CYS A 274 -4.73 6.66 3.75
CA CYS A 274 -5.10 6.81 5.15
C CYS A 274 -5.78 8.17 5.31
N GLU A 275 -7.11 8.20 5.49
CA GLU A 275 -7.79 9.40 6.00
C GLU A 275 -7.45 9.59 7.49
N GLY A 276 -6.19 9.90 7.76
CA GLY A 276 -5.62 10.03 9.09
C GLY A 276 -4.17 10.48 9.02
N ASP A 277 -3.74 11.23 10.01
CA ASP A 277 -2.33 11.62 10.13
C ASP A 277 -1.46 10.34 10.19
N LEU A 278 -0.57 10.17 9.20
CA LEU A 278 0.40 9.08 9.21
C LEU A 278 1.46 9.41 10.26
N PHE A 279 1.41 8.73 11.40
CA PHE A 279 2.40 8.91 12.46
C PHE A 279 3.46 7.83 12.36
N PHE A 280 4.71 8.26 12.20
CA PHE A 280 5.88 7.40 12.35
C PHE A 280 6.31 7.44 13.81
N TYR A 281 6.18 6.32 14.51
CA TYR A 281 6.75 6.16 15.85
C TYR A 281 8.04 5.34 15.73
N SER A 282 9.15 5.90 16.23
CA SER A 282 10.35 5.13 16.55
C SER A 282 10.32 4.85 18.05
N TYR A 283 10.27 3.58 18.44
CA TYR A 283 10.39 3.16 19.83
C TYR A 283 11.86 3.14 20.29
#